data_AF-A0A7C1AZ11-F1
#
_entry.id   AF-A0A7C1AZ11-F1
#
_cell.length_a   1.000
_cell.length_b   1.000
_cell.length_c   1.000
_cell.angle_alpha   90.00
_cell.angle_beta   90.00
_cell.angle_gamma   90.00
#
_symmetry.space_group_name_H-M   'P 1'
#
loop_
_entity.id
_entity.type
_entity.pdbx_description
1 polymer ?
#
loop_
_entity_poly.entity_id
_entity_poly.type
_entity_poly.pdbx_seq_one_letter_code
_entity_poly.pdbx_strand_id
1 'polypeptide(L)'
;MNLAWGDDPNDFFFKKFLGLTSGPQEIGNIRSSILFSLALVWFLNWFIVFRGIEKGIERANKIFMPLLFFLTAILVFWSLRLPGALEGIKIYLKPDFSALARPGVWVDAFSQIFFTLSLGFGIMIAYASYLPRKSDIVHNAYTISFLNCFYSFFAGFAVFSTIGYMAHHTGAKFQEVIRESIGLAFVAYPKSISLLPFLPQLFGILFFTTLFVAGLSSSISIIEAFTSAVMDKFSWERENVVTVLSILGFSGSIIFATGGGLYWIDIVDHFLSHYGLVMVGILEAVAVAWIYKAHRVRDHINHISVLNIGRWWDISVRYVVPGVLLLLLVNDIVHEVSHPYGGYSWITIILVGRDWLIYTLFAAFIVAMRPWKKTLHIE
;
A
#
# COMPACT_ATOMS: atom_id res chain seq x y z
N MET A 1 -15.95 17.62 -20.75
CA MET A 1 -15.56 16.68 -19.68
C MET A 1 -16.68 16.68 -18.65
N ASN A 2 -17.33 15.54 -18.41
CA ASN A 2 -18.52 15.46 -17.55
C ASN A 2 -18.18 14.64 -16.29
N LEU A 3 -18.78 14.99 -15.14
CA LEU A 3 -18.67 14.18 -13.93
C LEU A 3 -19.54 12.93 -14.11
N ALA A 4 -18.91 11.81 -14.49
CA ALA A 4 -19.62 10.60 -14.92
C ALA A 4 -20.47 9.96 -13.80
N TRP A 5 -20.17 10.27 -12.54
CA TRP A 5 -20.85 9.71 -11.36
C TRP A 5 -22.20 10.37 -11.02
N GLY A 6 -22.55 11.50 -11.65
CA GLY A 6 -23.84 12.15 -11.44
C GLY A 6 -24.13 12.54 -9.98
N ASP A 7 -25.41 12.47 -9.60
CA ASP A 7 -25.90 12.95 -8.30
C ASP A 7 -25.71 11.95 -7.16
N ASP A 8 -25.62 10.65 -7.49
CA ASP A 8 -25.40 9.54 -6.57
C ASP A 8 -24.11 8.76 -6.91
N PRO A 9 -22.96 9.21 -6.39
CA PRO A 9 -21.69 8.50 -6.56
C PRO A 9 -21.66 7.09 -5.96
N ASN A 10 -22.49 6.81 -4.96
CA ASN A 10 -22.53 5.50 -4.32
C ASN A 10 -23.16 4.47 -5.25
N ASP A 11 -24.33 4.79 -5.79
CA ASP A 11 -24.99 3.94 -6.78
C ASP A 11 -24.15 3.80 -8.06
N PHE A 12 -23.56 4.91 -8.53
CA PHE A 12 -22.64 4.88 -9.65
C PHE A 12 -21.46 3.93 -9.42
N PHE A 13 -20.77 4.06 -8.28
CA PHE A 13 -19.57 3.26 -8.03
C PHE A 13 -19.89 1.78 -7.88
N PHE A 14 -20.80 1.42 -6.96
CA PHE A 14 -21.06 0.01 -6.65
C PHE A 14 -21.90 -0.70 -7.72
N LYS A 15 -22.98 -0.09 -8.23
CA LYS A 15 -23.87 -0.77 -9.18
C LYS A 15 -23.47 -0.57 -10.62
N LYS A 16 -23.10 0.65 -11.02
CA LYS A 16 -22.86 0.96 -12.45
C LYS A 16 -21.41 0.75 -12.87
N PHE A 17 -20.43 1.17 -12.08
CA PHE A 17 -19.02 1.07 -12.42
C PHE A 17 -18.51 -0.35 -12.13
N LEU A 18 -18.55 -0.76 -10.86
CA LEU A 18 -18.14 -2.09 -10.42
C LEU A 18 -19.09 -3.19 -10.89
N GLY A 19 -20.41 -2.93 -10.93
CA GLY A 19 -21.37 -4.01 -11.18
C GLY A 19 -21.34 -5.06 -10.08
N LEU A 20 -21.28 -4.60 -8.81
CA LEU A 20 -21.06 -5.42 -7.64
C LEU A 20 -22.14 -6.50 -7.53
N THR A 21 -21.70 -7.75 -7.41
CA THR A 21 -22.58 -8.91 -7.22
C THR A 21 -23.07 -9.00 -5.78
N SER A 22 -23.94 -9.97 -5.47
CA SER A 22 -24.47 -10.12 -4.12
C SER A 22 -23.46 -10.69 -3.12
N GLY A 23 -22.37 -11.31 -3.61
CA GLY A 23 -21.32 -11.87 -2.77
C GLY A 23 -20.14 -12.45 -3.56
N PRO A 24 -19.08 -12.88 -2.85
CA PRO A 24 -17.83 -13.36 -3.45
C PRO A 24 -17.94 -14.66 -4.27
N GLN A 25 -18.98 -15.48 -4.02
CA GLN A 25 -19.24 -16.71 -4.77
C GLN A 25 -19.87 -16.41 -6.14
N GLU A 26 -20.54 -15.27 -6.27
CA GLU A 26 -21.06 -14.78 -7.54
C GLU A 26 -19.99 -13.89 -8.20
N ILE A 27 -19.12 -14.49 -9.01
CA ILE A 27 -18.05 -13.74 -9.70
C ILE A 27 -18.64 -12.66 -10.62
N GLY A 28 -19.78 -12.95 -11.25
CA GLY A 28 -20.44 -12.03 -12.18
C GLY A 28 -19.66 -11.84 -13.49
N ASN A 29 -20.04 -10.79 -14.24
CA ASN A 29 -19.44 -10.50 -15.53
C ASN A 29 -18.15 -9.68 -15.39
N ILE A 30 -17.24 -9.86 -16.35
CA ILE A 30 -16.06 -9.02 -16.50
C ILE A 30 -16.49 -7.59 -16.84
N ARG A 31 -15.94 -6.60 -16.13
CA ARG A 31 -16.16 -5.17 -16.35
C ARG A 31 -15.11 -4.67 -17.34
N SER A 32 -15.49 -4.51 -18.61
CA SER A 32 -14.55 -4.19 -19.70
C SER A 32 -13.71 -2.92 -19.46
N SER A 33 -14.30 -1.90 -18.83
CA SER A 33 -13.56 -0.68 -18.46
C SER A 33 -12.45 -0.95 -17.44
N ILE A 34 -12.74 -1.76 -16.43
CA ILE A 34 -11.78 -2.16 -15.39
C ILE A 34 -10.72 -3.07 -16.00
N LEU A 35 -11.11 -4.05 -16.82
CA LEU A 35 -10.17 -4.93 -17.51
C LEU A 35 -9.20 -4.15 -18.41
N PHE A 36 -9.68 -3.15 -19.14
CA PHE A 36 -8.83 -2.29 -19.96
C PHE A 36 -7.85 -1.48 -19.12
N SER A 37 -8.32 -0.85 -18.03
CA SER A 37 -7.46 -0.12 -17.10
C SER A 37 -6.43 -1.03 -16.43
N LEU A 38 -6.81 -2.25 -16.08
CA LEU A 38 -5.93 -3.28 -15.53
C LEU A 38 -4.84 -3.67 -16.53
N ALA A 39 -5.21 -3.92 -17.79
CA ALA A 39 -4.26 -4.21 -18.86
C ALA A 39 -3.28 -3.05 -19.08
N LEU A 40 -3.77 -1.80 -19.05
CA LEU A 40 -2.95 -0.60 -19.16
C LEU A 40 -1.94 -0.49 -18.00
N VAL A 41 -2.37 -0.70 -16.76
CA VAL A 41 -1.48 -0.65 -15.59
C VAL A 41 -0.40 -1.72 -15.66
N TRP A 42 -0.76 -2.96 -16.00
CA TRP A 42 0.21 -4.04 -16.19
C TRP A 42 1.18 -3.75 -17.33
N PHE A 43 0.70 -3.18 -18.45
CA PHE A 43 1.56 -2.76 -19.55
C PHE A 43 2.54 -1.66 -19.12
N LEU A 44 2.09 -0.65 -18.39
CA LEU A 44 2.96 0.43 -17.90
C LEU A 44 4.02 -0.10 -16.91
N ASN A 45 3.60 -0.97 -15.99
CA ASN A 45 4.50 -1.66 -15.07
C ASN A 45 5.56 -2.47 -15.84
N TRP A 46 5.11 -3.33 -16.77
CA TRP A 46 5.98 -4.11 -17.63
C TRP A 46 6.98 -3.20 -18.37
N PHE A 47 6.49 -2.17 -19.04
CA PHE A 47 7.31 -1.27 -19.85
C PHE A 47 8.38 -0.55 -19.03
N ILE A 48 8.07 -0.12 -17.81
CA ILE A 48 9.01 0.56 -16.92
C ILE A 48 10.05 -0.43 -16.38
N VAL A 49 9.61 -1.55 -15.81
CA VAL A 49 10.52 -2.53 -15.16
C VAL A 49 11.39 -3.27 -16.19
N PHE A 50 10.87 -3.53 -17.39
CA PHE A 50 11.59 -4.13 -18.50
C PHE A 50 12.83 -3.31 -18.90
N ARG A 51 12.76 -1.98 -18.79
CA ARG A 51 13.87 -1.06 -19.08
C ARG A 51 14.94 -1.02 -17.98
N GLY A 52 14.76 -1.78 -16.90
CA GLY A 52 15.71 -1.87 -15.79
C GLY A 52 15.72 -0.65 -14.87
N ILE A 53 16.69 -0.63 -13.97
CA ILE A 53 16.76 0.34 -12.87
C ILE A 53 16.96 1.77 -13.40
N GLU A 54 18.06 2.03 -14.09
CA GLU A 54 18.44 3.40 -14.51
C GLU A 54 17.51 3.97 -15.60
N LYS A 55 17.22 3.19 -16.64
CA LYS A 55 16.45 3.66 -17.81
C LYS A 55 14.94 3.57 -17.62
N GLY A 56 14.48 2.76 -16.67
CA GLY A 56 13.07 2.53 -16.37
C GLY A 56 12.67 3.19 -15.05
N ILE A 57 12.95 2.48 -13.96
CA ILE A 57 12.44 2.80 -12.61
C ILE A 57 12.92 4.16 -12.10
N GLU A 58 14.22 4.45 -12.20
CA GLU A 58 14.79 5.71 -11.75
C GLU A 58 14.22 6.90 -12.54
N ARG A 59 14.13 6.78 -13.87
CA ARG A 59 13.52 7.83 -14.71
C ARG A 59 12.04 8.03 -14.41
N ALA A 60 11.28 6.94 -14.22
CA ALA A 60 9.88 7.03 -13.86
C ALA A 60 9.72 7.75 -12.51
N ASN A 61 10.49 7.38 -11.49
CA ASN A 61 10.42 7.99 -10.16
C ASN A 61 10.90 9.44 -10.13
N LYS A 62 11.89 9.83 -10.96
CA LYS A 62 12.28 11.24 -11.15
C LYS A 62 11.14 12.12 -11.66
N ILE A 63 10.14 11.54 -12.33
CA ILE A 63 8.94 12.23 -12.79
C ILE A 63 7.81 12.08 -11.77
N PHE A 64 7.52 10.84 -11.34
CA PHE A 64 6.38 10.52 -10.50
C PHE A 64 6.46 11.15 -9.11
N MET A 65 7.63 11.16 -8.46
CA MET A 65 7.73 11.69 -7.08
C MET A 65 7.48 13.21 -7.03
N PRO A 66 8.13 14.05 -7.87
CA PRO A 66 7.80 15.48 -7.92
C PRO A 66 6.38 15.75 -8.40
N LEU A 67 5.89 15.00 -9.40
CA LEU A 67 4.52 15.13 -9.90
C LEU A 67 3.51 14.83 -8.78
N LEU A 68 3.69 13.74 -8.03
CA LEU A 68 2.81 13.34 -6.96
C LEU A 68 2.74 14.41 -5.86
N PHE A 69 3.90 14.94 -5.44
CA PHE A 69 3.95 16.02 -4.46
C PHE A 69 3.26 17.29 -4.99
N PHE A 70 3.53 17.67 -6.24
CA PHE A 70 2.93 18.84 -6.87
C PHE A 70 1.41 18.74 -7.00
N LEU A 71 0.90 17.61 -7.48
CA LEU A 71 -0.54 17.36 -7.58
C LEU A 71 -1.21 17.40 -6.20
N THR A 72 -0.60 16.75 -5.21
CA THR A 72 -1.08 16.76 -3.82
C THR A 72 -1.09 18.19 -3.26
N ALA A 73 -0.04 18.97 -3.50
CA ALA A 73 0.04 20.36 -3.05
C ALA A 73 -1.07 21.23 -3.65
N ILE A 74 -1.38 21.07 -4.95
CA ILE A 74 -2.52 21.76 -5.56
C ILE A 74 -3.82 21.40 -4.83
N LEU A 75 -4.07 20.10 -4.58
CA LEU A 75 -5.27 19.64 -3.89
C LEU A 75 -5.37 20.18 -2.46
N VAL A 76 -4.25 20.21 -1.71
CA VAL A 76 -4.19 20.79 -0.36
C VAL A 76 -4.51 22.28 -0.41
N PHE A 77 -3.78 23.08 -1.19
CA PHE A 77 -4.00 24.53 -1.20
C PHE A 77 -5.36 24.94 -1.78
N TRP A 78 -5.92 24.13 -2.69
CA TRP A 78 -7.27 24.33 -3.17
C TRP A 78 -8.30 24.03 -2.09
N SER A 79 -8.24 22.84 -1.48
CA SER A 79 -9.21 22.41 -0.46
C SER A 79 -9.20 23.30 0.79
N LEU A 80 -8.03 23.83 1.19
CA LEU A 80 -7.90 24.79 2.28
C LEU A 80 -8.68 26.10 2.08
N ARG A 81 -8.98 26.48 0.83
CA ARG A 81 -9.74 27.69 0.49
C ARG A 81 -11.26 27.48 0.48
N LEU A 82 -11.72 26.24 0.68
CA LEU A 82 -13.15 25.93 0.67
C LEU A 82 -13.83 26.35 1.98
N PRO A 83 -15.10 26.80 1.95
CA PRO A 83 -15.83 27.11 3.18
C PRO A 83 -16.04 25.84 4.02
N GLY A 84 -15.85 25.88 5.34
CA GLY A 84 -15.91 24.66 6.16
C GLY A 84 -14.61 23.83 6.19
N ALA A 85 -13.59 24.21 5.41
CA ALA A 85 -12.29 23.52 5.44
C ALA A 85 -11.62 23.59 6.82
N LEU A 86 -11.78 24.72 7.52
CA LEU A 86 -11.21 24.93 8.85
C LEU A 86 -11.83 23.97 9.88
N GLU A 87 -13.12 23.69 9.79
CA GLU A 87 -13.82 22.71 10.64
C GLU A 87 -13.26 21.30 10.42
N GLY A 88 -12.99 20.94 9.16
CA GLY A 88 -12.29 19.70 8.82
C GLY A 88 -10.89 19.62 9.43
N ILE A 89 -10.09 20.68 9.33
CA ILE A 89 -8.74 20.74 9.91
C ILE A 89 -8.80 20.67 11.44
N LYS A 90 -9.77 21.34 12.08
CA LYS A 90 -9.98 21.25 13.52
C LYS A 90 -10.23 19.80 13.91
N ILE A 91 -11.03 19.04 13.17
CA ILE A 91 -11.24 17.62 13.47
C ILE A 91 -9.96 16.82 13.25
N TYR A 92 -9.21 17.11 12.19
CA TYR A 92 -7.96 16.41 11.90
C TYR A 92 -6.90 16.57 13.00
N LEU A 93 -6.74 17.79 13.51
CA LEU A 93 -5.63 18.17 14.39
C LEU A 93 -6.03 18.33 15.85
N LYS A 94 -7.32 18.21 16.20
CA LYS A 94 -7.77 18.33 17.59
C LYS A 94 -7.20 17.16 18.40
N PRO A 95 -6.29 17.42 19.35
CA PRO A 95 -5.70 16.34 20.13
C PRO A 95 -6.72 15.79 21.12
N ASP A 96 -6.77 14.46 21.21
CA ASP A 96 -7.43 13.75 22.29
C ASP A 96 -6.41 12.88 23.01
N PHE A 97 -5.81 13.41 24.07
CA PHE A 97 -4.81 12.67 24.86
C PHE A 97 -5.41 11.50 25.63
N SER A 98 -6.73 11.48 25.86
CA SER A 98 -7.39 10.33 26.49
C SER A 98 -7.33 9.09 25.59
N ALA A 99 -7.25 9.28 24.27
CA ALA A 99 -7.08 8.20 23.32
C ALA A 99 -5.78 7.41 23.54
N LEU A 100 -4.71 8.07 24.01
CA LEU A 100 -3.40 7.43 24.24
C LEU A 100 -3.42 6.38 25.36
N ALA A 101 -4.43 6.43 26.24
CA ALA A 101 -4.64 5.42 27.28
C ALA A 101 -5.17 4.09 26.71
N ARG A 102 -5.69 4.09 25.47
CA ARG A 102 -6.22 2.89 24.81
C ARG A 102 -5.09 2.16 24.08
N PRO A 103 -4.75 0.91 24.44
CA PRO A 103 -3.69 0.16 23.78
C PRO A 103 -3.88 0.02 22.26
N GLY A 104 -5.14 -0.10 21.80
CA GLY A 104 -5.47 -0.20 20.38
C GLY A 104 -4.91 0.96 19.54
N VAL A 105 -4.87 2.18 20.07
CA VAL A 105 -4.34 3.35 19.34
C VAL A 105 -2.85 3.18 18.97
N TRP A 106 -2.08 2.52 19.84
CA TRP A 106 -0.66 2.25 19.59
C TRP A 106 -0.46 1.11 18.60
N VAL A 107 -1.32 0.09 18.68
CA VAL A 107 -1.35 -1.05 17.76
C VAL A 107 -1.71 -0.56 16.34
N ASP A 108 -2.70 0.30 16.21
CA ASP A 108 -3.11 0.93 14.94
C ASP A 108 -1.97 1.79 14.37
N ALA A 109 -1.34 2.63 15.20
CA ALA A 109 -0.23 3.49 14.78
C ALA A 109 0.98 2.67 14.30
N PHE A 110 1.31 1.59 14.98
CA PHE A 110 2.42 0.71 14.58
C PHE A 110 2.11 0.01 13.26
N SER A 111 0.91 -0.55 13.11
CA SER A 111 0.45 -1.22 11.89
C SER A 111 0.48 -0.26 10.71
N GLN A 112 -0.04 0.96 10.89
CA GLN A 112 -0.04 1.99 9.86
C GLN A 112 1.37 2.28 9.35
N ILE A 113 2.37 2.40 10.25
CA ILE A 113 3.77 2.64 9.89
C ILE A 113 4.41 1.40 9.22
N PHE A 114 4.09 0.19 9.66
CA PHE A 114 4.58 -1.04 9.06
C PHE A 114 4.15 -1.17 7.60
N PHE A 115 2.85 -0.97 7.33
CA PHE A 115 2.31 -1.09 5.97
C PHE A 115 2.66 0.09 5.07
N THR A 116 2.60 1.33 5.56
CA THR A 116 2.93 2.51 4.73
C THR A 116 4.39 2.53 4.25
N LEU A 117 5.31 1.94 5.03
CA LEU A 117 6.71 1.79 4.63
C LEU A 117 6.96 0.51 3.82
N SER A 118 5.93 -0.29 3.55
CA SER A 118 6.03 -1.55 2.80
C SER A 118 7.09 -2.51 3.37
N LEU A 119 7.16 -2.61 4.69
CA LEU A 119 8.08 -3.54 5.36
C LEU A 119 7.65 -5.00 5.09
N GLY A 120 8.62 -5.90 4.93
CA GLY A 120 8.36 -7.32 4.62
C GLY A 120 8.09 -7.64 3.14
N PHE A 121 7.93 -6.64 2.26
CA PHE A 121 7.72 -6.87 0.82
C PHE A 121 9.02 -7.19 0.04
N GLY A 122 10.18 -7.07 0.67
CA GLY A 122 11.49 -7.20 0.01
C GLY A 122 11.89 -6.02 -0.89
N ILE A 123 11.03 -5.01 -1.04
CA ILE A 123 11.26 -3.82 -1.89
C ILE A 123 12.50 -3.06 -1.46
N MET A 124 12.62 -2.75 -0.16
CA MET A 124 13.77 -2.01 0.36
C MET A 124 15.07 -2.81 0.22
N ILE A 125 15.02 -4.14 0.35
CA ILE A 125 16.17 -5.02 0.14
C ILE A 125 16.62 -4.96 -1.32
N ALA A 126 15.68 -5.08 -2.26
CA ALA A 126 15.97 -4.99 -3.69
C ALA A 126 16.52 -3.62 -4.08
N TYR A 127 15.94 -2.52 -3.60
CA TYR A 127 16.48 -1.19 -3.93
C TYR A 127 17.82 -0.91 -3.25
N ALA A 128 18.04 -1.38 -2.03
CA ALA A 128 19.32 -1.25 -1.36
C ALA A 128 20.43 -2.04 -2.07
N SER A 129 20.12 -3.17 -2.73
CA SER A 129 21.12 -3.97 -3.45
C SER A 129 21.67 -3.27 -4.71
N TYR A 130 20.96 -2.26 -5.23
CA TYR A 130 21.43 -1.44 -6.35
C TYR A 130 22.26 -0.22 -5.92
N LEU A 131 22.33 0.08 -4.62
CA LEU A 131 23.11 1.21 -4.13
C LEU A 131 24.62 0.90 -4.15
N PRO A 132 25.47 1.92 -4.33
CA PRO A 132 26.89 1.80 -4.08
C PRO A 132 27.19 1.27 -2.68
N ARG A 133 28.23 0.45 -2.52
CA ARG A 133 28.59 -0.20 -1.24
C ARG A 133 28.82 0.76 -0.07
N LYS A 134 29.22 2.00 -0.34
CA LYS A 134 29.50 3.03 0.67
C LYS A 134 28.37 4.05 0.80
N SER A 135 27.16 3.70 0.40
CA SER A 135 25.99 4.55 0.60
C SER A 135 25.60 4.62 2.08
N ASP A 136 25.27 5.82 2.55
CA ASP A 136 24.75 6.05 3.90
C ASP A 136 23.29 5.61 4.01
N ILE A 137 23.08 4.31 4.27
CA ILE A 137 21.74 3.73 4.34
C ILE A 137 20.96 4.19 5.57
N VAL A 138 21.63 4.62 6.64
CA VAL A 138 20.95 5.10 7.86
C VAL A 138 20.33 6.46 7.59
N HIS A 139 21.08 7.40 7.01
CA HIS A 139 20.54 8.71 6.63
C HIS A 139 19.41 8.56 5.61
N ASN A 140 19.56 7.66 4.64
CA ASN A 140 18.51 7.35 3.68
C ASN A 140 17.25 6.82 4.37
N ALA A 141 17.37 5.88 5.31
CA ALA A 141 16.23 5.32 6.03
C ALA A 141 15.47 6.39 6.86
N TYR A 142 16.18 7.28 7.55
CA TYR A 142 15.56 8.41 8.26
C TYR A 142 14.84 9.35 7.31
N THR A 143 15.47 9.68 6.18
CA THR A 143 14.91 10.58 5.16
C THR A 143 13.64 10.01 4.55
N ILE A 144 13.67 8.73 4.15
CA ILE A 144 12.51 8.01 3.60
C ILE A 144 11.37 7.99 4.61
N SER A 145 11.66 7.62 5.87
CA SER A 145 10.65 7.54 6.93
C SER A 145 10.01 8.90 7.21
N PHE A 146 10.83 9.96 7.30
CA PHE A 146 10.35 11.33 7.51
C PHE A 146 9.49 11.82 6.34
N LEU A 147 9.97 11.64 5.10
CA LEU A 147 9.24 12.08 3.91
C LEU A 147 7.91 11.33 3.74
N ASN A 148 7.88 10.04 4.06
CA ASN A 148 6.64 9.26 4.09
C ASN A 148 5.64 9.87 5.08
N CYS A 149 6.02 10.05 6.35
CA CYS A 149 5.15 10.62 7.38
C CYS A 149 4.72 12.06 7.04
N PHE A 150 5.65 12.87 6.53
CA PHE A 150 5.36 14.23 6.10
C PHE A 150 4.34 14.25 4.96
N TYR A 151 4.51 13.40 3.94
CA TYR A 151 3.57 13.31 2.83
C TYR A 151 2.18 12.86 3.31
N SER A 152 2.08 11.83 4.16
CA SER A 152 0.81 11.39 4.74
C SER A 152 0.13 12.48 5.55
N PHE A 153 0.89 13.21 6.38
CA PHE A 153 0.38 14.34 7.15
C PHE A 153 -0.11 15.48 6.24
N PHE A 154 0.67 15.84 5.22
CA PHE A 154 0.33 16.87 4.25
C PHE A 154 -0.91 16.52 3.43
N ALA A 155 -0.99 15.29 2.92
CA ALA A 155 -2.16 14.78 2.20
C ALA A 155 -3.42 14.75 3.09
N GLY A 156 -3.27 14.52 4.40
CA GLY A 156 -4.34 14.61 5.38
C GLY A 156 -5.07 15.95 5.36
N PHE A 157 -4.39 17.08 5.11
CA PHE A 157 -5.06 18.36 4.95
C PHE A 157 -6.03 18.37 3.76
N ALA A 158 -5.65 17.79 2.62
CA ALA A 158 -6.55 17.71 1.48
C ALA A 158 -7.80 16.87 1.80
N VAL A 159 -7.62 15.74 2.48
CA VAL A 159 -8.72 14.86 2.90
C VAL A 159 -9.68 15.58 3.83
N PHE A 160 -9.17 16.07 4.96
CA PHE A 160 -10.02 16.62 5.99
C PHE A 160 -10.64 17.96 5.58
N SER A 161 -9.94 18.81 4.81
CA SER A 161 -10.52 20.06 4.29
C SER A 161 -11.62 19.82 3.26
N THR A 162 -11.44 18.86 2.35
CA THR A 162 -12.49 18.51 1.37
C THR A 162 -13.71 17.90 2.05
N ILE A 163 -13.53 16.99 3.01
CA ILE A 163 -14.66 16.41 3.77
C ILE A 163 -15.33 17.48 4.66
N GLY A 164 -14.55 18.38 5.27
CA GLY A 164 -15.07 19.49 6.06
C GLY A 164 -15.96 20.42 5.24
N TYR A 165 -15.55 20.71 4.01
CA TYR A 165 -16.39 21.43 3.04
C TYR A 165 -17.70 20.69 2.75
N MET A 166 -17.66 19.38 2.48
CA MET A 166 -18.86 18.60 2.23
C MET A 166 -19.81 18.57 3.45
N ALA A 167 -19.28 18.40 4.66
CA ALA A 167 -20.08 18.43 5.88
C ALA A 167 -20.74 19.81 6.09
N HIS A 168 -19.98 20.90 5.89
CA HIS A 168 -20.50 22.26 5.97
C HIS A 168 -21.60 22.52 4.92
N HIS A 169 -21.42 22.04 3.68
CA HIS A 169 -22.37 22.29 2.59
C HIS A 169 -23.65 21.45 2.71
N THR A 170 -23.55 20.22 3.22
CA THR A 170 -24.70 19.31 3.37
C THR A 170 -25.40 19.43 4.72
N GLY A 171 -24.79 20.08 5.70
CA GLY A 171 -25.27 20.11 7.08
C GLY A 171 -25.12 18.76 7.82
N ALA A 172 -24.48 17.77 7.20
CA ALA A 172 -24.27 16.45 7.78
C ALA A 172 -23.20 16.48 8.88
N LYS A 173 -23.28 15.54 9.84
CA LYS A 173 -22.22 15.38 10.83
C LYS A 173 -20.99 14.79 10.15
N PHE A 174 -19.80 15.26 10.53
CA PHE A 174 -18.54 14.79 9.94
C PHE A 174 -18.38 13.26 9.98
N GLN A 175 -18.85 12.60 11.04
CA GLN A 175 -18.81 11.14 11.20
C GLN A 175 -19.70 10.38 10.19
N GLU A 176 -20.78 10.99 9.71
CA GLU A 176 -21.69 10.36 8.73
C GLU A 176 -21.11 10.41 7.30
N VAL A 177 -20.15 11.32 7.09
CA VAL A 177 -19.55 11.62 5.80
C VAL A 177 -18.25 10.84 5.58
N ILE A 178 -17.59 10.43 6.68
CA ILE A 178 -16.41 9.56 6.61
C ILE A 178 -16.88 8.12 6.34
N ARG A 179 -16.37 7.55 5.25
CA ARG A 179 -16.39 6.11 5.00
C ARG A 179 -14.97 5.59 5.02
N GLU A 180 -14.80 4.30 5.29
CA GLU A 180 -13.47 3.70 5.27
C GLU A 180 -12.94 3.51 3.83
N SER A 181 -11.63 3.67 3.69
CA SER A 181 -10.80 3.31 2.53
C SER A 181 -11.42 3.61 1.15
N ILE A 182 -11.93 2.59 0.47
CA ILE A 182 -12.47 2.65 -0.89
C ILE A 182 -13.69 3.57 -0.97
N GLY A 183 -14.56 3.55 0.05
CA GLY A 183 -15.73 4.42 0.12
C GLY A 183 -15.35 5.89 0.23
N LEU A 184 -14.23 6.21 0.85
CA LEU A 184 -13.75 7.58 0.93
C LEU A 184 -13.33 8.10 -0.45
N ALA A 185 -12.41 7.39 -1.11
CA ALA A 185 -11.82 7.83 -2.36
C ALA A 185 -12.80 7.79 -3.55
N PHE A 186 -13.69 6.80 -3.61
CA PHE A 186 -14.54 6.55 -4.78
C PHE A 186 -16.02 6.89 -4.59
N VAL A 187 -16.44 7.28 -3.38
CA VAL A 187 -17.82 7.74 -3.12
C VAL A 187 -17.83 9.13 -2.47
N ALA A 188 -17.21 9.28 -1.31
CA ALA A 188 -17.23 10.54 -0.55
C ALA A 188 -16.54 11.69 -1.32
N TYR A 189 -15.35 11.43 -1.88
CA TYR A 189 -14.63 12.42 -2.68
C TYR A 189 -15.39 12.83 -3.95
N PRO A 190 -15.86 11.91 -4.82
CA PRO A 190 -16.72 12.27 -5.94
C PRO A 190 -17.93 13.09 -5.55
N LYS A 191 -18.58 12.76 -4.41
CA LYS A 191 -19.69 13.56 -3.89
C LYS A 191 -19.24 14.97 -3.53
N SER A 192 -18.14 15.11 -2.79
CA SER A 192 -17.58 16.41 -2.44
C SER A 192 -17.15 17.21 -3.67
N ILE A 193 -16.61 16.55 -4.70
CA ILE A 193 -16.19 17.18 -5.96
C ILE A 193 -17.39 17.76 -6.69
N SER A 194 -18.51 17.03 -6.75
CA SER A 194 -19.75 17.54 -7.37
C SER A 194 -20.28 18.81 -6.71
N LEU A 195 -19.95 19.06 -5.45
CA LEU A 195 -20.38 20.25 -4.72
C LEU A 195 -19.47 21.46 -4.96
N LEU A 196 -18.23 21.27 -5.42
CA LEU A 196 -17.23 22.34 -5.48
C LEU A 196 -17.72 23.57 -6.28
N PRO A 197 -17.50 24.79 -5.76
CA PRO A 197 -18.01 26.00 -6.38
C PRO A 197 -17.31 26.36 -7.69
N PHE A 198 -16.06 25.91 -7.89
CA PHE A 198 -15.25 26.23 -9.05
C PHE A 198 -14.55 24.99 -9.58
N LEU A 199 -14.52 24.83 -10.91
CA LEU A 199 -13.74 23.83 -11.65
C LEU A 199 -13.75 22.39 -11.06
N PRO A 200 -14.93 21.82 -10.72
CA PRO A 200 -15.01 20.49 -10.11
C PRO A 200 -14.40 19.39 -10.98
N GLN A 201 -14.50 19.51 -12.31
CA GLN A 201 -13.90 18.56 -13.24
C GLN A 201 -12.37 18.55 -13.15
N LEU A 202 -11.75 19.73 -13.02
CA LEU A 202 -10.29 19.82 -12.89
C LEU A 202 -9.83 19.22 -11.57
N PHE A 203 -10.52 19.52 -10.45
CA PHE A 203 -10.21 18.91 -9.16
C PHE A 203 -10.30 17.38 -9.23
N GLY A 204 -11.37 16.85 -9.84
CA GLY A 204 -11.53 15.40 -10.02
C GLY A 204 -10.39 14.77 -10.85
N ILE A 205 -9.98 15.41 -11.94
CA ILE A 205 -8.84 14.94 -12.74
C ILE A 205 -7.56 14.91 -11.92
N LEU A 206 -7.27 15.98 -11.18
CA LEU A 206 -6.07 16.06 -10.33
C LEU A 206 -6.10 14.99 -9.23
N PHE A 207 -7.25 14.80 -8.58
CA PHE A 207 -7.44 13.80 -7.53
C PHE A 207 -7.21 12.38 -8.05
N PHE A 208 -7.90 11.96 -9.11
CA PHE A 208 -7.74 10.61 -9.65
C PHE A 208 -6.39 10.38 -10.32
N THR A 209 -5.77 11.42 -10.88
CA THR A 209 -4.38 11.34 -11.37
C THR A 209 -3.41 11.14 -10.21
N THR A 210 -3.62 11.81 -9.07
CA THR A 210 -2.81 11.62 -7.86
C THR A 210 -2.88 10.17 -7.38
N LEU A 211 -4.10 9.63 -7.26
CA LEU A 211 -4.30 8.22 -6.88
C LEU A 211 -3.66 7.25 -7.88
N PHE A 212 -3.81 7.51 -9.18
CA PHE A 212 -3.23 6.67 -10.23
C PHE A 212 -1.69 6.66 -10.18
N VAL A 213 -1.06 7.83 -10.07
CA VAL A 213 0.41 7.94 -9.99
C VAL A 213 0.94 7.28 -8.71
N ALA A 214 0.27 7.46 -7.57
CA ALA A 214 0.64 6.83 -6.30
C ALA A 214 0.53 5.29 -6.36
N GLY A 215 -0.54 4.76 -6.95
CA GLY A 215 -0.71 3.32 -7.13
C GLY A 215 0.32 2.73 -8.10
N LEU A 216 0.55 3.41 -9.23
CA LEU A 216 1.48 2.95 -10.26
C LEU A 216 2.94 2.92 -9.75
N SER A 217 3.40 3.97 -9.06
CA SER A 217 4.76 3.98 -8.49
C SER A 217 4.99 2.86 -7.47
N SER A 218 3.96 2.54 -6.69
CA SER A 218 3.99 1.45 -5.71
C SER A 218 4.03 0.09 -6.40
N SER A 219 3.19 -0.15 -7.42
CA SER A 219 3.16 -1.44 -8.13
C SER A 219 4.46 -1.74 -8.89
N ILE A 220 5.10 -0.71 -9.46
CA ILE A 220 6.44 -0.85 -10.09
C ILE A 220 7.43 -1.42 -9.09
N SER A 221 7.42 -0.92 -7.85
CA SER A 221 8.35 -1.32 -6.80
C SER A 221 8.13 -2.77 -6.34
N ILE A 222 6.87 -3.20 -6.23
CA ILE A 222 6.53 -4.59 -5.89
C ILE A 222 7.01 -5.54 -6.98
N ILE A 223 6.78 -5.20 -8.27
CA ILE A 223 7.22 -6.04 -9.39
C ILE A 223 8.75 -6.11 -9.46
N GLU A 224 9.45 -5.01 -9.18
CA GLU A 224 10.91 -5.00 -9.12
C GLU A 224 11.45 -5.90 -8.00
N ALA A 225 10.85 -5.86 -6.81
CA ALA A 225 11.28 -6.70 -5.69
C ALA A 225 11.25 -8.19 -6.07
N PHE A 226 10.17 -8.63 -6.71
CA PHE A 226 10.06 -10.01 -7.19
C PHE A 226 11.01 -10.30 -8.34
N THR A 227 11.14 -9.37 -9.30
CA THR A 227 12.03 -9.49 -10.46
C THR A 227 13.47 -9.68 -10.01
N SER A 228 13.95 -8.82 -9.11
CA SER A 228 15.28 -8.87 -8.52
C SER A 228 15.56 -10.22 -7.85
N ALA A 229 14.65 -10.69 -6.99
CA ALA A 229 14.80 -11.96 -6.30
C ALA A 229 14.88 -13.17 -7.26
N VAL A 230 14.07 -13.19 -8.33
CA VAL A 230 14.11 -14.27 -9.34
C VAL A 230 15.39 -14.21 -10.17
N MET A 231 15.81 -13.03 -10.60
CA MET A 231 17.05 -12.82 -11.34
C MET A 231 18.26 -13.32 -10.54
N ASP A 232 18.37 -12.91 -9.29
CA ASP A 232 19.49 -13.27 -8.41
C ASP A 232 19.52 -14.79 -8.16
N LYS A 233 18.36 -15.39 -7.90
CA LYS A 233 18.28 -16.81 -7.56
C LYS A 233 18.46 -17.74 -8.75
N PHE A 234 17.77 -17.47 -9.85
CA PHE A 234 17.69 -18.38 -11.00
C PHE A 234 18.56 -17.95 -12.19
N SER A 235 19.23 -16.80 -12.10
CA SER A 235 20.04 -16.21 -13.19
C SER A 235 19.26 -16.07 -14.50
N TRP A 236 17.96 -15.76 -14.40
CA TRP A 236 17.13 -15.46 -15.57
C TRP A 236 17.36 -14.02 -16.02
N GLU A 237 17.24 -13.79 -17.33
CA GLU A 237 17.28 -12.44 -17.89
C GLU A 237 16.06 -11.63 -17.44
N ARG A 238 16.29 -10.35 -17.15
CA ARG A 238 15.27 -9.42 -16.64
C ARG A 238 14.04 -9.39 -17.53
N GLU A 239 14.26 -9.26 -18.83
CA GLU A 239 13.23 -9.12 -19.86
C GLU A 239 12.25 -10.30 -19.82
N ASN A 240 12.78 -11.51 -19.65
CA ASN A 240 11.99 -12.74 -19.57
C ASN A 240 11.21 -12.80 -18.25
N VAL A 241 11.87 -12.48 -17.13
CA VAL A 241 11.23 -12.46 -15.80
C VAL A 241 10.06 -11.49 -15.78
N VAL A 242 10.29 -10.23 -16.15
CA VAL A 242 9.27 -9.16 -16.11
C VAL A 242 8.10 -9.47 -17.03
N THR A 243 8.37 -10.06 -18.21
CA THR A 243 7.32 -10.44 -19.16
C THR A 243 6.45 -11.57 -18.62
N VAL A 244 7.07 -12.65 -18.10
CA VAL A 244 6.33 -13.77 -17.50
C VAL A 244 5.53 -13.31 -16.29
N LEU A 245 6.14 -12.51 -15.40
CA LEU A 245 5.45 -11.98 -14.23
C LEU A 245 4.27 -11.08 -14.59
N SER A 246 4.44 -10.21 -15.58
CA SER A 246 3.36 -9.32 -16.01
C SER A 246 2.20 -10.09 -16.66
N ILE A 247 2.49 -11.15 -17.44
CA ILE A 247 1.46 -12.00 -18.04
C ILE A 247 0.70 -12.79 -16.97
N LEU A 248 1.43 -13.43 -16.05
CA LEU A 248 0.81 -14.21 -14.96
C LEU A 248 0.04 -13.29 -14.00
N GLY A 249 0.62 -12.15 -13.65
CA GLY A 249 0.01 -11.13 -12.80
C GLY A 249 -1.26 -10.55 -13.42
N PHE A 250 -1.21 -10.17 -14.71
CA PHE A 250 -2.40 -9.74 -15.44
C PHE A 250 -3.47 -10.82 -15.42
N SER A 251 -3.13 -12.05 -15.81
CA SER A 251 -4.07 -13.17 -15.88
C SER A 251 -4.72 -13.47 -14.52
N GLY A 252 -3.92 -13.48 -13.45
CA GLY A 252 -4.41 -13.66 -12.08
C GLY A 252 -5.30 -12.51 -11.60
N SER A 253 -4.97 -11.27 -11.99
CA SER A 253 -5.74 -10.09 -11.60
C SER A 253 -7.07 -9.89 -12.35
N ILE A 254 -7.35 -10.68 -13.39
CA ILE A 254 -8.64 -10.62 -14.12
C ILE A 254 -9.82 -10.84 -13.18
N ILE A 255 -9.66 -11.67 -12.14
CA ILE A 255 -10.72 -11.91 -11.14
C ILE A 255 -11.15 -10.60 -10.45
N PHE A 256 -10.23 -9.67 -10.22
CA PHE A 256 -10.52 -8.37 -9.61
C PHE A 256 -11.24 -7.40 -10.56
N ALA A 257 -11.28 -7.69 -11.85
CA ALA A 257 -12.03 -6.92 -12.85
C ALA A 257 -13.45 -7.45 -13.08
N THR A 258 -13.93 -8.38 -12.24
CA THR A 258 -15.29 -8.93 -12.29
C THR A 258 -16.23 -8.22 -11.32
N GLY A 259 -17.54 -8.49 -11.40
CA GLY A 259 -18.52 -7.95 -10.46
C GLY A 259 -18.27 -8.38 -9.00
N GLY A 260 -17.72 -9.58 -8.78
CA GLY A 260 -17.29 -10.05 -7.46
C GLY A 260 -15.87 -9.60 -7.07
N GLY A 261 -15.18 -8.84 -7.93
CA GLY A 261 -13.78 -8.49 -7.78
C GLY A 261 -13.45 -7.68 -6.52
N LEU A 262 -14.38 -6.83 -6.07
CA LEU A 262 -14.21 -6.05 -4.83
C LEU A 262 -14.17 -6.94 -3.58
N TYR A 263 -14.99 -8.00 -3.53
CA TYR A 263 -14.96 -8.95 -2.42
C TYR A 263 -13.67 -9.77 -2.41
N TRP A 264 -13.23 -10.19 -3.61
CA TRP A 264 -11.99 -10.95 -3.75
C TRP A 264 -10.76 -10.14 -3.34
N ILE A 265 -10.64 -8.88 -3.79
CA ILE A 265 -9.49 -8.04 -3.40
C ILE A 265 -9.49 -7.77 -1.90
N ASP A 266 -10.66 -7.53 -1.29
CA ASP A 266 -10.81 -7.29 0.15
C ASP A 266 -10.34 -8.49 0.98
N ILE A 267 -10.85 -9.69 0.65
CA ILE A 267 -10.46 -10.93 1.35
C ILE A 267 -8.97 -11.24 1.13
N VAL A 268 -8.50 -11.18 -0.12
CA VAL A 268 -7.09 -11.52 -0.42
C VAL A 268 -6.13 -10.53 0.24
N ASP A 269 -6.44 -9.24 0.22
CA ASP A 269 -5.62 -8.21 0.86
C ASP A 269 -5.55 -8.39 2.37
N HIS A 270 -6.70 -8.59 3.04
CA HIS A 270 -6.74 -8.89 4.48
C HIS A 270 -5.83 -10.06 4.83
N PHE A 271 -5.99 -11.21 4.17
CA PHE A 271 -5.23 -12.41 4.51
C PHE A 271 -3.73 -12.30 4.19
N LEU A 272 -3.36 -11.70 3.06
CA LEU A 272 -1.95 -11.54 2.69
C LEU A 272 -1.24 -10.49 3.56
N SER A 273 -1.89 -9.36 3.83
CA SER A 273 -1.29 -8.23 4.54
C SER A 273 -1.26 -8.47 6.05
N HIS A 274 -2.35 -8.92 6.67
CA HIS A 274 -2.42 -9.09 8.13
C HIS A 274 -1.73 -10.34 8.66
N TYR A 275 -1.62 -11.40 7.86
CA TYR A 275 -1.00 -12.66 8.30
C TYR A 275 0.31 -12.93 7.57
N GLY A 276 0.29 -12.94 6.23
CA GLY A 276 1.46 -13.27 5.42
C GLY A 276 2.62 -12.30 5.67
N LEU A 277 2.39 -11.01 5.44
CA LEU A 277 3.41 -9.98 5.56
C LEU A 277 3.87 -9.77 7.01
N VAL A 278 2.94 -9.81 7.97
CA VAL A 278 3.27 -9.73 9.41
C VAL A 278 4.16 -10.90 9.83
N MET A 279 3.85 -12.13 9.38
CA MET A 279 4.69 -13.29 9.64
C MET A 279 6.09 -13.14 9.02
N VAL A 280 6.19 -12.65 7.78
CA VAL A 280 7.48 -12.33 7.16
C VAL A 280 8.24 -11.30 7.98
N GLY A 281 7.59 -10.23 8.43
CA GLY A 281 8.20 -9.20 9.28
C GLY A 281 8.74 -9.75 10.61
N ILE A 282 8.01 -10.67 11.26
CA ILE A 282 8.48 -11.37 12.46
C ILE A 282 9.73 -12.20 12.14
N LEU A 283 9.70 -12.99 11.05
CA LEU A 283 10.82 -13.85 10.65
C LEU A 283 12.06 -13.03 10.28
N GLU A 284 11.90 -11.90 9.58
CA GLU A 284 12.99 -10.97 9.26
C GLU A 284 13.59 -10.36 10.53
N ALA A 285 12.76 -9.89 11.46
CA ALA A 285 13.22 -9.40 12.75
C ALA A 285 14.00 -10.48 13.52
N VAL A 286 13.50 -11.72 13.51
CA VAL A 286 14.17 -12.88 14.11
C VAL A 286 15.55 -13.15 13.49
N ALA A 287 15.61 -13.12 12.16
CA ALA A 287 16.86 -13.31 11.42
C ALA A 287 17.88 -12.20 11.79
N VAL A 288 17.49 -10.93 11.71
CA VAL A 288 18.41 -9.81 11.98
C VAL A 288 18.85 -9.79 13.44
N ALA A 289 17.93 -9.93 14.41
CA ALA A 289 18.27 -9.74 15.81
C ALA A 289 19.01 -10.90 16.46
N TRP A 290 18.75 -12.15 16.05
CA TRP A 290 19.33 -13.34 16.69
C TRP A 290 20.28 -14.13 15.79
N ILE A 291 19.98 -14.30 14.49
CA ILE A 291 20.85 -15.05 13.58
C ILE A 291 22.07 -14.20 13.18
N TYR A 292 21.84 -13.02 12.61
CA TYR A 292 22.90 -12.09 12.22
C TYR A 292 23.46 -11.28 13.40
N LYS A 293 22.73 -11.25 14.51
CA LYS A 293 23.01 -10.48 15.74
C LYS A 293 22.95 -8.97 15.48
N ALA A 294 21.84 -8.34 15.90
CA ALA A 294 21.55 -6.91 15.67
C ALA A 294 22.76 -5.97 15.87
N HIS A 295 23.49 -6.08 16.99
CA HIS A 295 24.65 -5.21 17.24
C HIS A 295 25.70 -5.23 16.12
N ARG A 296 25.96 -6.39 15.50
CA ARG A 296 26.93 -6.50 14.38
C ARG A 296 26.43 -5.77 13.15
N VAL A 297 25.13 -5.90 12.86
CA VAL A 297 24.49 -5.17 11.75
C VAL A 297 24.56 -3.68 12.02
N ARG A 298 24.19 -3.23 13.23
CA ARG A 298 24.28 -1.82 13.65
C ARG A 298 25.69 -1.27 13.51
N ASP A 299 26.70 -1.97 14.03
CA ASP A 299 28.09 -1.51 13.99
C ASP A 299 28.60 -1.44 12.53
N HIS A 300 28.17 -2.38 11.67
CA HIS A 300 28.48 -2.37 10.25
C HIS A 300 27.89 -1.15 9.53
N ILE A 301 26.60 -0.86 9.73
CA ILE A 301 25.91 0.24 9.04
C ILE A 301 26.34 1.62 9.57
N ASN A 302 26.68 1.72 10.86
CA ASN A 302 27.17 2.95 11.47
C ASN A 302 28.58 3.33 11.00
N HIS A 303 29.41 2.37 10.56
CA HIS A 303 30.77 2.67 10.11
C HIS A 303 30.83 3.63 8.91
N ILE A 304 29.79 3.64 8.07
CA ILE A 304 29.71 4.46 6.86
C ILE A 304 28.78 5.67 7.05
N SER A 305 27.92 5.64 8.08
CA SER A 305 26.89 6.65 8.24
C SER A 305 27.37 7.94 8.90
N VAL A 306 26.80 9.05 8.47
CA VAL A 306 26.90 10.36 9.14
C VAL A 306 26.12 10.37 10.47
N LEU A 307 25.04 9.59 10.56
CA LEU A 307 24.20 9.48 11.76
C LEU A 307 24.30 8.08 12.36
N ASN A 308 24.83 7.97 13.57
CA ASN A 308 24.93 6.67 14.24
C ASN A 308 23.62 6.28 14.92
N ILE A 309 23.14 5.08 14.62
CA ILE A 309 22.01 4.47 15.33
C ILE A 309 22.51 3.93 16.68
N GLY A 310 21.74 4.19 17.74
CA GLY A 310 22.08 3.77 19.10
C GLY A 310 21.63 2.34 19.45
N ARG A 311 21.93 1.91 20.68
CA ARG A 311 21.52 0.61 21.24
C ARG A 311 20.01 0.40 21.31
N TRP A 312 19.22 1.47 21.27
CA TRP A 312 17.77 1.38 21.23
C TRP A 312 17.28 0.60 20.00
N TRP A 313 17.98 0.66 18.86
CA TRP A 313 17.61 -0.09 17.66
C TRP A 313 17.77 -1.60 17.85
N ASP A 314 18.82 -2.03 18.56
CA ASP A 314 19.00 -3.44 18.91
C ASP A 314 17.82 -3.95 19.73
N ILE A 315 17.33 -3.14 20.67
CA ILE A 315 16.15 -3.45 21.51
C ILE A 315 14.89 -3.47 20.65
N SER A 316 14.73 -2.50 19.75
CA SER A 316 13.56 -2.40 18.88
C SER A 316 13.42 -3.61 17.96
N VAL A 317 14.48 -3.97 17.22
CA VAL A 317 14.43 -5.11 16.28
C VAL A 317 14.34 -6.44 17.03
N ARG A 318 14.93 -6.54 18.22
CA ARG A 318 14.92 -7.78 19.00
C ARG A 318 13.63 -8.01 19.79
N TYR A 319 12.97 -6.98 20.30
CA TYR A 319 11.86 -7.18 21.22
C TYR A 319 10.61 -6.42 20.82
N VAL A 320 10.74 -5.13 20.51
CA VAL A 320 9.57 -4.26 20.28
C VAL A 320 8.85 -4.65 18.99
N VAL A 321 9.56 -4.67 17.86
CA VAL A 321 9.00 -5.00 16.54
C VAL A 321 8.38 -6.40 16.52
N PRO A 322 9.11 -7.50 16.83
CA PRO A 322 8.51 -8.83 16.81
C PRO A 322 7.41 -8.99 17.87
N GLY A 323 7.51 -8.30 19.00
CA GLY A 323 6.46 -8.33 20.04
C GLY A 323 5.14 -7.70 19.58
N VAL A 324 5.19 -6.51 18.97
CA VAL A 324 3.97 -5.85 18.45
C VAL A 324 3.39 -6.62 17.26
N LEU A 325 4.23 -7.09 16.34
CA LEU A 325 3.77 -7.92 15.21
C LEU A 325 3.15 -9.24 15.69
N LEU A 326 3.70 -9.87 16.74
CA LEU A 326 3.11 -11.07 17.33
C LEU A 326 1.76 -10.77 17.99
N LEU A 327 1.64 -9.65 18.70
CA LEU A 327 0.36 -9.22 19.28
C LEU A 327 -0.70 -8.99 18.20
N LEU A 328 -0.33 -8.32 17.10
CA LEU A 328 -1.20 -8.14 15.93
C LEU A 328 -1.66 -9.48 15.36
N LEU A 329 -0.71 -10.37 15.07
CA LEU A 329 -1.01 -11.68 14.51
C LEU A 329 -1.93 -12.51 15.42
N VAL A 330 -1.68 -12.50 16.74
CA VAL A 330 -2.53 -13.22 17.71
C VAL A 330 -3.92 -12.61 17.77
N ASN A 331 -4.04 -11.28 17.82
CA ASN A 331 -5.34 -10.62 17.85
C ASN A 331 -6.16 -10.92 16.59
N ASP A 332 -5.53 -10.84 15.42
CA ASP A 332 -6.18 -11.13 14.14
C ASP A 332 -6.63 -12.59 14.06
N ILE A 333 -5.78 -13.55 14.47
CA ILE A 333 -6.16 -14.98 14.54
C ILE A 333 -7.34 -15.21 15.49
N VAL A 334 -7.32 -14.63 16.68
CA VAL A 334 -8.40 -14.79 17.66
C VAL A 334 -9.70 -14.21 17.11
N HIS A 335 -9.65 -13.04 16.49
CA HIS A 335 -10.81 -12.40 15.87
C HIS A 335 -11.37 -13.27 14.74
N GLU A 336 -10.51 -13.75 13.85
CA GLU A 336 -10.88 -14.54 12.67
C GLU A 336 -11.49 -15.90 13.02
N VAL A 337 -11.03 -16.54 14.09
CA VAL A 337 -11.61 -17.80 14.59
C VAL A 337 -12.96 -17.55 15.27
N SER A 338 -13.16 -16.37 15.85
CA SER A 338 -14.38 -16.04 16.60
C SER A 338 -15.51 -15.56 15.68
N HIS A 339 -15.18 -14.78 14.65
CA HIS A 339 -16.15 -14.20 13.72
C HIS A 339 -15.60 -14.24 12.29
N PRO A 340 -16.42 -14.58 11.29
CA PRO A 340 -15.98 -14.54 9.91
C PRO A 340 -15.65 -13.09 9.50
N TYR A 341 -14.46 -12.88 8.92
CA TYR A 341 -14.06 -11.59 8.38
C TYR A 341 -15.10 -10.99 7.42
N GLY A 342 -15.34 -9.69 7.53
CA GLY A 342 -16.21 -8.93 6.63
C GLY A 342 -17.68 -9.39 6.57
N GLY A 343 -18.11 -10.29 7.46
CA GLY A 343 -19.42 -10.95 7.36
C GLY A 343 -19.52 -11.95 6.20
N TYR A 344 -18.39 -12.35 5.62
CA TYR A 344 -18.35 -13.33 4.54
C TYR A 344 -18.64 -14.75 5.04
N SER A 345 -18.97 -15.66 4.12
CA SER A 345 -19.13 -17.07 4.51
C SER A 345 -17.79 -17.71 4.88
N TRP A 346 -17.79 -18.60 5.88
CA TRP A 346 -16.60 -19.37 6.28
C TRP A 346 -15.94 -20.11 5.11
N ILE A 347 -16.75 -20.67 4.20
CA ILE A 347 -16.25 -21.37 3.02
C ILE A 347 -15.43 -20.42 2.14
N THR A 348 -15.91 -19.21 1.92
CA THR A 348 -15.19 -18.19 1.15
C THR A 348 -13.90 -17.79 1.83
N ILE A 349 -13.95 -17.50 3.13
CA ILE A 349 -12.77 -17.10 3.91
C ILE A 349 -11.68 -18.17 3.84
N ILE A 350 -12.08 -19.44 3.96
CA ILE A 350 -11.18 -20.57 3.85
C ILE A 350 -10.56 -20.65 2.45
N LEU A 351 -11.38 -20.67 1.40
CA LEU A 351 -10.89 -20.92 0.03
C LEU A 351 -10.11 -19.75 -0.56
N VAL A 352 -10.60 -18.52 -0.35
CA VAL A 352 -10.07 -17.30 -0.97
C VAL A 352 -9.03 -16.62 -0.08
N GLY A 353 -9.18 -16.69 1.24
CA GLY A 353 -8.25 -16.09 2.20
C GLY A 353 -7.17 -17.06 2.66
N ARG A 354 -7.55 -17.98 3.56
CA ARG A 354 -6.61 -18.88 4.25
C ARG A 354 -5.84 -19.78 3.30
N ASP A 355 -6.55 -20.52 2.43
CA ASP A 355 -5.92 -21.50 1.56
C ASP A 355 -5.05 -20.80 0.52
N TRP A 356 -5.46 -19.62 0.02
CA TRP A 356 -4.63 -18.79 -0.85
C TRP A 356 -3.31 -18.38 -0.17
N LEU A 357 -3.35 -17.95 1.09
CA LEU A 357 -2.15 -17.68 1.88
C LEU A 357 -1.27 -18.93 2.05
N ILE A 358 -1.86 -20.09 2.34
CA ILE A 358 -1.11 -21.34 2.47
C ILE A 358 -0.44 -21.71 1.14
N TYR A 359 -1.14 -21.59 0.02
CA TYR A 359 -0.58 -21.85 -1.30
C TYR A 359 0.58 -20.91 -1.64
N THR A 360 0.47 -19.62 -1.32
CA THR A 360 1.55 -18.65 -1.59
C THR A 360 2.77 -18.94 -0.74
N LEU A 361 2.60 -19.27 0.54
CA LEU A 361 3.69 -19.67 1.43
C LEU A 361 4.35 -20.99 0.99
N PHE A 362 3.54 -21.97 0.58
CA PHE A 362 4.05 -23.24 0.07
C PHE A 362 4.82 -23.07 -1.23
N ALA A 363 4.32 -22.26 -2.16
CA ALA A 363 5.02 -21.90 -3.39
C ALA A 363 6.34 -21.16 -3.08
N ALA A 364 6.31 -20.20 -2.14
CA ALA A 364 7.50 -19.48 -1.70
C ALA A 364 8.54 -20.43 -1.09
N PHE A 365 8.12 -21.40 -0.28
CA PHE A 365 8.99 -22.41 0.29
C PHE A 365 9.63 -23.32 -0.78
N ILE A 366 8.85 -23.77 -1.78
CA ILE A 366 9.39 -24.54 -2.92
C ILE A 366 10.45 -23.73 -3.66
N VAL A 367 10.17 -22.46 -3.94
CA VAL A 367 11.13 -21.55 -4.58
C VAL A 367 12.36 -21.36 -3.71
N ALA A 368 12.20 -21.20 -2.39
CA ALA A 368 13.28 -21.03 -1.42
C ALA A 368 14.19 -22.28 -1.36
N MET A 369 13.64 -23.48 -1.44
CA MET A 369 14.40 -24.73 -1.42
C MET A 369 15.23 -25.00 -2.68
N ARG A 370 14.91 -24.37 -3.82
CA ARG A 370 15.71 -24.55 -5.03
C ARG A 370 17.12 -23.99 -4.83
N PRO A 371 18.17 -24.70 -5.28
CA PRO A 371 19.54 -24.23 -5.17
C PRO A 371 19.75 -22.98 -6.02
N TRP A 372 20.61 -22.10 -5.55
CA TRP A 372 21.07 -20.94 -6.31
C TRP A 372 21.88 -21.41 -7.52
N LYS A 373 21.60 -20.87 -8.71
CA LYS A 373 22.33 -21.28 -9.93
C LYS A 373 23.75 -20.72 -10.01
N LYS A 374 24.00 -19.58 -9.38
CA LYS A 374 25.33 -18.99 -9.25
C LYS A 374 25.62 -18.77 -7.77
N THR A 375 26.81 -19.12 -7.32
CA THR A 375 27.36 -18.56 -6.07
C THR A 375 27.48 -17.06 -6.26
N LEU A 376 26.74 -16.28 -5.46
CA LEU A 376 26.93 -14.83 -5.38
C LEU A 376 28.39 -14.59 -4.98
N HIS A 377 29.23 -14.16 -5.93
CA HIS A 377 30.56 -13.67 -5.62
C HIS A 377 30.38 -12.32 -4.92
N ILE A 378 30.41 -12.34 -3.59
CA ILE A 378 30.50 -11.14 -2.77
C ILE A 378 31.95 -10.66 -2.89
N GLU A 379 32.30 -9.98 -3.98
CA GLU A 379 33.63 -9.35 -4.19
C GLU A 379 33.72 -8.00 -3.51
#